data_AF-A0A6J1MW19-F1
#
_entry.id   AF-A0A6J1MW19-F1
#
_cell.length_a   1.000
_cell.length_b   1.000
_cell.length_c   1.000
_cell.angle_alpha   90.00
_cell.angle_beta   90.00
_cell.angle_gamma   90.00
#
_symmetry.space_group_name_H-M   'P 1'
#
loop_
_entity.id
_entity.type
_entity.pdbx_description
1 polymer ?
#
loop_
_entity_poly.entity_id
_entity_poly.type
_entity_poly.pdbx_seq_one_letter_code
_entity_poly.pdbx_strand_id
1 'polypeptide(L)'
;MEEESPKPVCLIILGMAGAGKTSFTRRLAGKITNGSKPYLINLDPACREVPYPANIDIRDTVNYKEVMKQYGLGPNGGIVTALNLFSTKFGQVVDLIEKAGKKHKYCIIDTPGQIEVFTWSASGTIVTETLAASCPTVVVYVMDTVRSVSPVTFMSNMLYACSILYKTRLPFIVVMNKTDVVDNSYAVEWMRDFEAFQEALDADGDGEGEGATYVGNLTRSMALALDTFYADLKSCGVSAHTGQGIDEFFKLVDDAAEEYEKDYKADWLRMRAEKLEEQRRKEEELKKGDKSDPDTVIDKKKLIDEVACGRELSDMYLKHPANESSSDDEGEETAPQETDDKPEDVAAFQEFIRKHVKPNNTEHKT
;
A
#
# COMPACT_ATOMS: atom_id res chain seq x y z
N MET A 1 -8.42 -28.40 -22.99
CA MET A 1 -8.40 -26.98 -22.67
C MET A 1 -9.26 -26.85 -21.43
N GLU A 2 -8.66 -26.81 -20.24
CA GLU A 2 -9.41 -26.42 -19.05
C GLU A 2 -9.83 -24.97 -19.28
N GLU A 3 -11.14 -24.70 -19.29
CA GLU A 3 -11.63 -23.31 -19.25
C GLU A 3 -11.06 -22.70 -17.97
N GLU A 4 -10.14 -21.73 -18.12
CA GLU A 4 -9.65 -20.93 -16.99
C GLU A 4 -10.88 -20.32 -16.32
N SER A 5 -11.17 -20.77 -15.09
CA SER A 5 -12.29 -20.22 -14.33
C SER A 5 -12.08 -18.71 -14.16
N PRO A 6 -13.11 -17.88 -14.35
CA PRO A 6 -12.96 -16.44 -14.30
C PRO A 6 -12.41 -16.03 -12.94
N LYS A 7 -11.31 -15.26 -12.96
CA LYS A 7 -10.69 -14.70 -11.77
C LYS A 7 -11.47 -13.45 -11.32
N PRO A 8 -11.63 -13.22 -10.01
CA PRO A 8 -12.32 -12.03 -9.53
C PRO A 8 -11.44 -10.80 -9.71
N VAL A 9 -12.06 -9.65 -10.00
CA VAL A 9 -11.37 -8.36 -9.98
C VAL A 9 -11.15 -7.95 -8.52
N CYS A 10 -9.89 -7.83 -8.12
CA CYS A 10 -9.46 -7.48 -6.78
C CYS A 10 -9.34 -5.96 -6.64
N LEU A 11 -10.04 -5.39 -5.65
CA LEU A 11 -10.06 -3.97 -5.34
C LEU A 11 -9.33 -3.74 -4.02
N ILE A 12 -8.17 -3.10 -4.08
CA ILE A 12 -7.40 -2.71 -2.89
C ILE A 12 -7.84 -1.30 -2.49
N ILE A 13 -8.59 -1.19 -1.39
CA ILE A 13 -9.13 0.08 -0.91
C ILE A 13 -8.07 0.79 -0.07
N LEU A 14 -7.42 1.79 -0.65
CA LEU A 14 -6.46 2.66 0.02
C LEU A 14 -7.09 4.03 0.30
N GLY A 15 -6.43 4.82 1.13
CA GLY A 15 -6.84 6.19 1.46
C GLY A 15 -6.36 6.60 2.85
N MET A 16 -6.35 7.89 3.14
CA MET A 16 -5.94 8.39 4.46
C MET A 16 -6.86 7.91 5.59
N ALA A 17 -6.39 7.98 6.83
CA ALA A 17 -7.23 7.73 8.00
C ALA A 17 -8.41 8.73 8.03
N GLY A 18 -9.63 8.22 8.18
CA GLY A 18 -10.84 9.03 8.19
C GLY A 18 -11.44 9.37 6.81
N ALA A 19 -10.80 8.97 5.70
CA ALA A 19 -11.37 9.14 4.36
C ALA A 19 -12.64 8.29 4.11
N GLY A 20 -12.84 7.24 4.93
CA GLY A 20 -14.04 6.42 4.92
C GLY A 20 -13.89 5.08 4.19
N LYS A 21 -12.67 4.53 4.09
CA LYS A 21 -12.36 3.21 3.50
C LYS A 21 -13.34 2.11 3.95
N THR A 22 -13.41 1.82 5.24
CA THR A 22 -14.28 0.79 5.82
C THR A 22 -15.78 1.06 5.56
N SER A 23 -16.21 2.33 5.61
CA SER A 23 -17.59 2.71 5.28
C SER A 23 -17.90 2.50 3.79
N PHE A 24 -16.94 2.80 2.93
CA PHE A 24 -17.02 2.56 1.49
C PHE A 24 -17.06 1.06 1.19
N THR A 25 -16.17 0.27 1.78
CA THR A 25 -16.20 -1.20 1.71
C THR A 25 -17.54 -1.77 2.16
N ARG A 26 -18.10 -1.27 3.28
CA ARG A 26 -19.44 -1.65 3.74
C ARG A 26 -20.52 -1.37 2.68
N ARG A 27 -20.45 -0.23 1.99
CA ARG A 27 -21.39 0.11 0.93
C ARG A 27 -21.26 -0.85 -0.24
N LEU A 28 -20.02 -1.13 -0.67
CA LEU A 28 -19.75 -2.04 -1.78
C LEU A 28 -20.17 -3.49 -1.47
N ALA A 29 -20.10 -3.92 -0.21
CA ALA A 29 -20.58 -5.22 0.25
C ALA A 29 -22.07 -5.48 -0.05
N GLY A 30 -22.87 -4.43 -0.20
CA GLY A 30 -24.29 -4.51 -0.55
C GLY A 30 -24.55 -4.74 -2.05
N LYS A 31 -23.57 -4.48 -2.93
CA LYS A 31 -23.73 -4.65 -4.37
C LYS A 31 -23.92 -6.14 -4.69
N ILE A 32 -24.86 -6.46 -5.56
CA ILE A 32 -25.03 -7.81 -6.11
C ILE A 32 -24.73 -7.72 -7.59
N THR A 33 -23.80 -8.57 -8.05
CA THR A 33 -23.42 -8.68 -9.46
C THR A 33 -23.45 -10.16 -9.85
N ASN A 34 -24.13 -10.48 -10.94
CA ASN A 34 -24.33 -11.86 -11.41
C ASN A 34 -24.88 -12.80 -10.32
N GLY A 35 -25.78 -12.29 -9.47
CA GLY A 35 -26.41 -13.08 -8.39
C GLY A 35 -25.54 -13.28 -7.14
N SER A 36 -24.31 -12.75 -7.10
CA SER A 36 -23.40 -12.88 -5.97
C SER A 36 -22.96 -11.53 -5.42
N LYS A 37 -22.74 -11.47 -4.11
CA LYS A 37 -22.09 -10.32 -3.44
C LYS A 37 -20.57 -10.38 -3.66
N PRO A 38 -19.82 -9.29 -3.50
CA PRO A 38 -18.36 -9.34 -3.50
C PRO A 38 -17.80 -10.27 -2.44
N TYR A 39 -16.62 -10.83 -2.69
CA TYR A 39 -15.80 -11.49 -1.69
C TYR A 39 -15.06 -10.42 -0.87
N LEU A 40 -15.18 -10.42 0.46
CA LEU A 40 -14.72 -9.32 1.31
C LEU A 40 -13.55 -9.77 2.18
N ILE A 41 -12.48 -8.97 2.20
CA ILE A 41 -11.28 -9.23 2.99
C ILE A 41 -10.99 -8.01 3.86
N ASN A 42 -10.82 -8.23 5.17
CA ASN A 42 -10.32 -7.21 6.10
C ASN A 42 -8.84 -7.45 6.41
N LEU A 43 -8.00 -6.46 6.10
CA LEU A 43 -6.57 -6.43 6.44
C LEU A 43 -6.25 -5.39 7.53
N ASP A 44 -7.24 -4.72 8.14
CA ASP A 44 -7.01 -3.84 9.29
C ASP A 44 -7.06 -4.63 10.62
N PRO A 45 -5.91 -4.87 11.30
CA PRO A 45 -5.87 -5.58 12.56
C PRO A 45 -6.29 -4.70 13.76
N ALA A 46 -6.26 -3.37 13.61
CA ALA A 46 -6.60 -2.42 14.66
C ALA A 46 -8.10 -2.04 14.67
N CYS A 47 -8.86 -2.46 13.66
CA CYS A 47 -10.30 -2.23 13.58
C CYS A 47 -11.05 -2.96 14.70
N ARG A 48 -11.85 -2.22 15.49
CA ARG A 48 -12.62 -2.78 16.62
C ARG A 48 -13.74 -3.69 16.15
N GLU A 49 -14.53 -3.21 15.20
CA GLU A 49 -15.69 -3.92 14.65
C GLU A 49 -15.71 -3.73 13.15
N VAL A 50 -15.78 -4.83 12.41
CA VAL A 50 -15.89 -4.80 10.95
C VAL A 50 -17.39 -4.75 10.61
N PRO A 51 -17.89 -3.64 10.02
CA PRO A 51 -19.33 -3.41 9.87
C PRO A 51 -19.92 -4.09 8.62
N TYR A 52 -19.29 -5.17 8.15
CA TYR A 52 -19.67 -5.96 6.98
C TYR A 52 -19.23 -7.43 7.18
N PRO A 53 -19.85 -8.40 6.48
CA PRO A 53 -19.51 -9.81 6.64
C PRO A 53 -18.23 -10.16 5.88
N ALA A 54 -17.06 -9.93 6.49
CA ALA A 54 -15.77 -10.31 5.92
C ALA A 54 -15.67 -11.84 5.73
N ASN A 55 -15.24 -12.29 4.55
CA ASN A 55 -14.94 -13.69 4.26
C ASN A 55 -13.58 -14.10 4.84
N ILE A 56 -12.61 -13.17 4.83
CA ILE A 56 -11.30 -13.34 5.45
C ILE A 56 -11.05 -12.12 6.33
N ASP A 57 -10.75 -12.33 7.60
CA ASP A 57 -10.41 -11.27 8.55
C ASP A 57 -9.03 -11.56 9.16
N ILE A 58 -8.09 -10.62 9.01
CA ILE A 58 -6.76 -10.71 9.61
C ILE A 58 -6.81 -10.95 11.13
N ARG A 59 -7.85 -10.44 11.80
CA ARG A 59 -8.03 -10.54 13.26
C ARG A 59 -8.28 -11.97 13.74
N ASP A 60 -8.74 -12.86 12.87
CA ASP A 60 -8.92 -14.28 13.18
C ASP A 60 -7.58 -15.03 13.21
N THR A 61 -6.57 -14.51 12.50
CA THR A 61 -5.24 -15.11 12.41
C THR A 61 -4.25 -14.48 13.37
N VAL A 62 -4.33 -13.16 13.58
CA VAL A 62 -3.39 -12.39 14.38
C VAL A 62 -4.13 -11.52 15.39
N ASN A 63 -3.85 -11.75 16.68
CA ASN A 63 -4.38 -10.91 17.75
C ASN A 63 -3.51 -9.66 17.93
N TYR A 64 -3.96 -8.54 17.36
CA TYR A 64 -3.30 -7.23 17.41
C TYR A 64 -2.88 -6.80 18.83
N LYS A 65 -3.75 -6.97 19.83
CA LYS A 65 -3.45 -6.54 21.22
C LYS A 65 -2.36 -7.39 21.84
N GLU A 66 -2.37 -8.69 21.56
CA GLU A 66 -1.35 -9.60 22.07
C GLU A 66 0.00 -9.36 21.38
N VAL A 67 0.01 -9.08 20.07
CA VAL A 67 1.22 -8.68 19.34
C VAL A 67 1.84 -7.43 19.97
N MET A 68 1.04 -6.39 20.23
CA MET A 68 1.54 -5.19 20.91
C MET A 68 2.16 -5.50 22.28
N LYS A 69 1.50 -6.37 23.07
CA LYS A 69 1.96 -6.73 24.42
C LYS A 69 3.24 -7.57 24.39
N GLN A 70 3.31 -8.59 23.54
CA GLN A 70 4.44 -9.53 23.48
C GLN A 70 5.71 -8.86 22.96
N TYR A 71 5.58 -8.03 21.93
CA TYR A 71 6.71 -7.35 21.29
C TYR A 71 6.97 -5.94 21.84
N GLY A 72 6.19 -5.47 22.82
CA GLY A 72 6.34 -4.13 23.41
C GLY A 72 6.13 -2.99 22.41
N LEU A 73 5.25 -3.18 21.43
CA LEU A 73 5.09 -2.27 20.29
C LEU A 73 4.00 -1.22 20.54
N GLY A 74 4.23 -0.02 20.01
CA GLY A 74 3.18 0.99 19.84
C GLY A 74 2.17 0.60 18.76
N PRO A 75 1.08 1.36 18.59
CA PRO A 75 -0.02 1.01 17.69
C PRO A 75 0.40 0.73 16.24
N ASN A 76 1.18 1.64 15.64
CA ASN A 76 1.64 1.49 14.26
C ASN A 76 2.57 0.29 14.08
N GLY A 77 3.48 0.07 15.04
CA GLY A 77 4.36 -1.11 15.05
C GLY A 77 3.57 -2.41 15.16
N GLY A 78 2.53 -2.44 15.99
CA GLY A 78 1.63 -3.57 16.10
C GLY A 78 0.90 -3.90 14.79
N ILE A 79 0.50 -2.88 14.02
CA ILE A 79 -0.15 -3.08 12.70
C ILE A 79 0.85 -3.67 11.69
N VAL A 80 2.06 -3.11 11.59
CA VAL A 80 3.11 -3.62 10.69
C VAL A 80 3.44 -5.07 11.02
N THR A 81 3.67 -5.39 12.30
CA THR A 81 3.98 -6.76 12.73
C THR A 81 2.82 -7.70 12.45
N ALA A 82 1.57 -7.27 12.65
CA ALA A 82 0.42 -8.10 12.33
C ALA A 82 0.30 -8.39 10.83
N LEU A 83 0.55 -7.39 9.97
CA LEU A 83 0.61 -7.58 8.52
C LEU A 83 1.77 -8.50 8.11
N ASN A 84 2.95 -8.38 8.73
CA ASN A 84 4.09 -9.25 8.46
C ASN A 84 3.79 -10.72 8.83
N LEU A 85 3.09 -10.96 9.95
CA LEU A 85 2.67 -12.31 10.32
C LEU A 85 1.63 -12.85 9.33
N PHE A 86 0.70 -12.00 8.90
CA PHE A 86 -0.34 -12.39 7.93
C PHE A 86 0.23 -12.65 6.53
N SER A 87 1.22 -11.87 6.08
CA SER A 87 1.82 -12.00 4.74
C SER A 87 2.45 -13.39 4.51
N THR A 88 2.92 -14.05 5.57
CA THR A 88 3.45 -15.43 5.48
C THR A 88 2.43 -16.47 5.01
N LYS A 89 1.14 -16.22 5.22
CA LYS A 89 0.04 -17.11 4.82
C LYS A 89 -0.72 -16.59 3.59
N PHE A 90 -0.25 -15.50 2.99
CA PHE A 90 -1.01 -14.80 1.97
C PHE A 90 -1.18 -15.59 0.67
N GLY A 91 -0.26 -16.52 0.36
CA GLY A 91 -0.47 -17.49 -0.73
C GLY A 91 -1.76 -18.31 -0.57
N GLN A 92 -2.09 -18.74 0.65
CA GLN A 92 -3.34 -19.45 0.93
C GLN A 92 -4.56 -18.56 0.73
N VAL A 93 -4.44 -17.26 1.03
CA VAL A 93 -5.49 -16.27 0.80
C VAL A 93 -5.75 -16.11 -0.70
N VAL A 94 -4.69 -16.05 -1.51
CA VAL A 94 -4.80 -15.99 -2.97
C VAL A 94 -5.49 -17.23 -3.54
N ASP A 95 -5.14 -18.43 -3.08
CA ASP A 95 -5.83 -19.67 -3.49
C ASP A 95 -7.33 -19.64 -3.18
N LEU A 96 -7.72 -19.03 -2.06
CA LEU A 96 -9.13 -18.85 -1.69
C LEU A 96 -9.83 -17.83 -2.60
N ILE A 97 -9.15 -16.73 -2.94
CA ILE A 97 -9.66 -15.70 -3.86
C ILE A 97 -9.88 -16.29 -5.25
N GLU A 98 -8.93 -17.06 -5.78
CA GLU A 98 -9.06 -17.69 -7.09
C GLU A 98 -10.24 -18.68 -7.13
N LYS A 99 -10.42 -19.48 -6.07
CA LYS A 99 -11.60 -20.36 -5.93
C LYS A 99 -12.91 -19.58 -5.83
N ALA A 100 -12.90 -18.43 -5.15
CA ALA A 100 -14.05 -17.55 -5.02
C ALA A 100 -14.46 -16.92 -6.37
N GLY A 101 -13.53 -16.73 -7.30
CA GLY A 101 -13.76 -16.19 -8.65
C GLY A 101 -14.88 -16.90 -9.42
N LYS A 102 -15.07 -18.20 -9.18
CA LYS A 102 -16.16 -19.00 -9.79
C LYS A 102 -17.56 -18.47 -9.48
N LYS A 103 -17.72 -17.78 -8.34
CA LYS A 103 -19.00 -17.27 -7.85
C LYS A 103 -19.04 -15.75 -7.74
N HIS A 104 -17.91 -15.13 -7.41
CA HIS A 104 -17.81 -13.72 -7.05
C HIS A 104 -17.07 -12.96 -8.15
N LYS A 105 -17.69 -11.94 -8.77
CA LYS A 105 -17.03 -11.09 -9.77
C LYS A 105 -15.96 -10.19 -9.15
N TYR A 106 -16.21 -9.69 -7.95
CA TYR A 106 -15.34 -8.72 -7.26
C TYR A 106 -14.83 -9.29 -5.94
N CYS A 107 -13.57 -8.99 -5.62
CA CYS A 107 -12.95 -9.19 -4.32
C CYS A 107 -12.53 -7.83 -3.76
N ILE A 108 -13.00 -7.44 -2.58
CA ILE A 108 -12.75 -6.11 -2.01
C ILE A 108 -11.92 -6.27 -0.74
N ILE A 109 -10.82 -5.53 -0.67
CA ILE A 109 -9.83 -5.62 0.38
C ILE A 109 -9.78 -4.28 1.12
N ASP A 110 -10.22 -4.27 2.38
CA ASP A 110 -10.11 -3.11 3.27
C ASP A 110 -8.72 -3.12 3.93
N THR A 111 -7.95 -2.06 3.75
CA THR A 111 -6.59 -1.96 4.31
C THR A 111 -6.58 -1.16 5.62
N PRO A 112 -5.49 -1.22 6.41
CA PRO A 112 -5.38 -0.44 7.64
C PRO A 112 -5.65 1.06 7.49
N GLY A 113 -6.13 1.66 8.59
CA GLY A 113 -6.38 3.10 8.67
C GLY A 113 -5.19 3.97 8.24
N GLN A 114 -3.98 3.62 8.70
CA GLN A 114 -2.72 4.27 8.33
C GLN A 114 -2.20 3.70 7.01
N ILE A 115 -2.21 4.53 5.97
CA ILE A 115 -1.91 4.11 4.61
C ILE A 115 -0.45 3.71 4.45
N GLU A 116 0.48 4.41 5.14
CA GLU A 116 1.91 4.19 5.04
C GLU A 116 2.32 2.79 5.49
N VAL A 117 1.61 2.26 6.50
CA VAL A 117 1.85 0.92 7.04
C VAL A 117 1.55 -0.15 5.99
N PHE A 118 0.67 0.12 5.03
CA PHE A 118 0.39 -0.80 3.93
C PHE A 118 1.24 -0.47 2.69
N THR A 119 1.29 0.78 2.27
CA THR A 119 1.96 1.16 1.01
C THR A 119 3.47 1.07 1.07
N TRP A 120 4.09 1.41 2.20
CA TRP A 120 5.56 1.47 2.35
C TRP A 120 6.15 0.28 3.10
N SER A 121 5.34 -0.66 3.57
CA SER A 121 5.85 -1.87 4.22
C SER A 121 6.16 -2.97 3.20
N ALA A 122 7.13 -3.81 3.57
CA ALA A 122 7.44 -5.02 2.80
C ALA A 122 6.23 -5.97 2.74
N SER A 123 5.47 -6.12 3.84
CA SER A 123 4.29 -6.98 3.86
C SER A 123 3.17 -6.48 2.96
N GLY A 124 2.87 -5.19 2.93
CA GLY A 124 1.87 -4.64 2.03
C GLY A 124 2.31 -4.69 0.56
N THR A 125 3.61 -4.54 0.28
CA THR A 125 4.18 -4.77 -1.06
C THR A 125 3.98 -6.23 -1.50
N ILE A 126 4.36 -7.21 -0.66
CA ILE A 126 4.15 -8.64 -0.93
C ILE A 126 2.67 -8.94 -1.19
N VAL A 127 1.77 -8.42 -0.35
CA VAL A 127 0.31 -8.60 -0.51
C VAL A 127 -0.16 -8.06 -1.85
N THR A 128 0.23 -6.83 -2.19
CA THR A 128 -0.19 -6.15 -3.43
C THR A 128 0.35 -6.88 -4.67
N GLU A 129 1.63 -7.24 -4.68
CA GLU A 129 2.27 -7.92 -5.79
C GLU A 129 1.77 -9.36 -5.98
N THR A 130 1.53 -10.09 -4.89
CA THR A 130 0.98 -11.45 -4.98
C THR A 130 -0.43 -11.43 -5.55
N LEU A 131 -1.27 -10.47 -5.15
CA LEU A 131 -2.59 -10.27 -5.77
C LEU A 131 -2.47 -9.90 -7.23
N ALA A 132 -1.62 -8.91 -7.53
CA ALA A 132 -1.41 -8.40 -8.88
C ALA A 132 -0.83 -9.42 -9.85
N ALA A 133 -0.09 -10.44 -9.38
CA ALA A 133 0.40 -11.51 -10.23
C ALA A 133 -0.68 -12.58 -10.53
N SER A 134 -1.63 -12.75 -9.62
CA SER A 134 -2.61 -13.84 -9.71
C SER A 134 -3.93 -13.40 -10.31
N CYS A 135 -4.46 -12.23 -9.93
CA CYS A 135 -5.79 -11.74 -10.30
C CYS A 135 -5.76 -10.31 -10.85
N PRO A 136 -6.73 -9.93 -11.70
CA PRO A 136 -6.91 -8.53 -12.11
C PRO A 136 -7.06 -7.65 -10.87
N THR A 137 -6.11 -6.74 -10.66
CA THR A 137 -6.02 -5.95 -9.43
C THR A 137 -6.07 -4.47 -9.75
N VAL A 138 -6.97 -3.74 -9.08
CA VAL A 138 -7.17 -2.30 -9.22
C VAL A 138 -6.99 -1.64 -7.86
N VAL A 139 -6.20 -0.57 -7.83
CA VAL A 139 -6.00 0.23 -6.62
C VAL A 139 -7.07 1.31 -6.58
N VAL A 140 -7.80 1.38 -5.48
CA VAL A 140 -8.87 2.36 -5.27
C VAL A 140 -8.43 3.32 -4.19
N TYR A 141 -8.11 4.54 -4.57
CA TYR A 141 -7.67 5.58 -3.66
C TYR A 141 -8.84 6.44 -3.19
N VAL A 142 -9.28 6.21 -1.95
CA VAL A 142 -10.38 6.93 -1.32
C VAL A 142 -9.87 8.24 -0.73
N MET A 143 -10.30 9.34 -1.32
CA MET A 143 -10.05 10.71 -0.86
C MET A 143 -11.25 11.23 -0.06
N ASP A 144 -10.98 11.99 0.99
CA ASP A 144 -11.99 12.74 1.74
C ASP A 144 -12.28 14.09 1.08
N THR A 145 -13.40 14.21 0.37
CA THR A 145 -13.76 15.47 -0.34
C THR A 145 -13.90 16.64 0.64
N VAL A 146 -14.40 16.42 1.85
CA VAL A 146 -14.63 17.49 2.83
C VAL A 146 -13.31 18.10 3.33
N ARG A 147 -12.25 17.29 3.42
CA ARG A 147 -10.93 17.75 3.88
C ARG A 147 -10.07 18.30 2.74
N SER A 148 -10.35 17.90 1.51
CA SER A 148 -9.60 18.31 0.32
C SER A 148 -10.19 19.54 -0.37
N VAL A 149 -10.94 20.40 0.34
CA VAL A 149 -11.49 21.66 -0.22
C VAL A 149 -10.42 22.74 -0.35
N SER A 150 -9.34 22.68 0.45
CA SER A 150 -8.19 23.57 0.24
C SER A 150 -7.33 23.06 -0.92
N PRO A 151 -6.96 23.90 -1.90
CA PRO A 151 -6.11 23.52 -3.04
C PRO A 151 -4.76 22.91 -2.62
N VAL A 152 -4.13 23.44 -1.57
CA VAL A 152 -2.85 22.92 -1.04
C VAL A 152 -3.01 21.51 -0.49
N THR A 153 -4.11 21.27 0.23
CA THR A 153 -4.43 19.94 0.78
C THR A 153 -4.76 18.96 -0.34
N PHE A 154 -5.55 19.40 -1.33
CA PHE A 154 -5.87 18.61 -2.51
C PHE A 154 -4.61 18.19 -3.28
N MET A 155 -3.72 19.14 -3.61
CA MET A 155 -2.44 18.85 -4.28
C MET A 155 -1.61 17.83 -3.50
N SER A 156 -1.46 18.04 -2.19
CA SER A 156 -0.66 17.14 -1.34
C SER A 156 -1.22 15.72 -1.38
N ASN A 157 -2.55 15.59 -1.35
CA ASN A 157 -3.24 14.30 -1.43
C ASN A 157 -3.06 13.63 -2.80
N MET A 158 -3.11 14.42 -3.88
CA MET A 158 -2.93 13.93 -5.25
C MET A 158 -1.49 13.53 -5.55
N LEU A 159 -0.50 14.25 -5.02
CA LEU A 159 0.91 13.85 -5.06
C LEU A 159 1.15 12.52 -4.34
N TYR A 160 0.47 12.32 -3.21
CA TYR A 160 0.51 11.04 -2.51
C TYR A 160 -0.11 9.92 -3.35
N ALA A 161 -1.26 10.19 -3.98
CA ALA A 161 -1.91 9.25 -4.90
C ALA A 161 -1.00 8.88 -6.09
N CYS A 162 -0.33 9.88 -6.68
CA CYS A 162 0.65 9.71 -7.75
C CYS A 162 1.83 8.84 -7.32
N SER A 163 2.35 9.07 -6.11
CA SER A 163 3.43 8.25 -5.54
C SER A 163 3.02 6.77 -5.41
N ILE A 164 1.77 6.50 -5.01
CA ILE A 164 1.25 5.13 -4.93
C ILE A 164 1.06 4.52 -6.32
N LEU A 165 0.55 5.28 -7.30
CA LEU A 165 0.40 4.79 -8.68
C LEU A 165 1.75 4.35 -9.24
N TYR A 166 2.79 5.19 -9.13
CA TYR A 166 4.13 4.84 -9.64
C TYR A 166 4.77 3.66 -8.90
N LYS A 167 4.51 3.55 -7.59
CA LYS A 167 5.02 2.44 -6.77
C LYS A 167 4.35 1.12 -7.10
N THR A 168 3.03 1.12 -7.28
CA THR A 168 2.24 -0.12 -7.51
C THR A 168 2.18 -0.50 -8.99
N ARG A 169 2.24 0.49 -9.89
CA ARG A 169 2.06 0.35 -11.35
C ARG A 169 0.76 -0.34 -11.75
N LEU A 170 -0.24 -0.34 -10.89
CA LEU A 170 -1.54 -0.96 -11.14
C LEU A 170 -2.55 0.07 -11.65
N PRO A 171 -3.61 -0.36 -12.37
CA PRO A 171 -4.73 0.52 -12.69
C PRO A 171 -5.29 1.16 -11.42
N PHE A 172 -5.52 2.46 -11.51
CA PHE A 172 -5.72 3.31 -10.34
C PHE A 172 -6.97 4.18 -10.51
N ILE A 173 -7.83 4.14 -9.51
CA ILE A 173 -9.08 4.90 -9.49
C ILE A 173 -9.10 5.80 -8.26
N VAL A 174 -9.25 7.10 -8.48
CA VAL A 174 -9.49 8.06 -7.38
C VAL A 174 -10.97 8.14 -7.08
N VAL A 175 -11.32 7.87 -5.84
CA VAL A 175 -12.68 7.89 -5.33
C VAL A 175 -12.83 9.04 -4.34
N MET A 176 -13.52 10.09 -4.76
CA MET A 176 -13.84 11.25 -3.93
C MET A 176 -15.06 10.92 -3.07
N ASN A 177 -14.85 10.56 -1.81
CA ASN A 177 -15.91 10.12 -0.91
C ASN A 177 -16.50 11.28 -0.10
N LYS A 178 -17.72 11.06 0.41
CA LYS A 178 -18.53 12.01 1.21
C LYS A 178 -19.14 13.13 0.36
N THR A 179 -19.53 12.80 -0.87
CA THR A 179 -20.24 13.74 -1.76
C THR A 179 -21.61 14.18 -1.23
N ASP A 180 -22.15 13.48 -0.23
CA ASP A 180 -23.34 13.90 0.51
C ASP A 180 -23.13 15.13 1.40
N VAL A 181 -21.87 15.48 1.70
CA VAL A 181 -21.51 16.66 2.51
C VAL A 181 -20.99 17.80 1.63
N VAL A 182 -20.04 17.51 0.74
CA VAL A 182 -19.46 18.48 -0.19
C VAL A 182 -19.41 17.86 -1.57
N ASP A 183 -19.96 18.55 -2.57
CA ASP A 183 -19.93 18.10 -3.96
C ASP A 183 -18.49 18.06 -4.50
N ASN A 184 -18.18 17.10 -5.37
CA ASN A 184 -16.82 16.90 -5.87
C ASN A 184 -16.49 17.66 -7.15
N SER A 185 -17.40 18.50 -7.68
CA SER A 185 -17.20 19.20 -8.95
C SER A 185 -15.93 20.05 -8.95
N TYR A 186 -15.62 20.72 -7.83
CA TYR A 186 -14.40 21.54 -7.72
C TYR A 186 -13.13 20.70 -7.92
N ALA A 187 -13.08 19.47 -7.38
CA ALA A 187 -11.93 18.60 -7.51
C ALA A 187 -11.79 18.04 -8.93
N VAL A 188 -12.92 17.74 -9.59
CA VAL A 188 -12.95 17.33 -10.99
C VAL A 188 -12.51 18.48 -11.90
N GLU A 189 -12.95 19.70 -11.61
CA GLU A 189 -12.53 20.92 -12.29
C GLU A 189 -11.02 21.12 -12.14
N TRP A 190 -10.47 21.06 -10.93
CA TRP A 190 -9.03 21.20 -10.71
C TRP A 190 -8.16 20.12 -11.36
N MET A 191 -8.69 18.91 -11.58
CA MET A 191 -7.98 17.86 -12.31
C MET A 191 -8.02 18.04 -13.83
N ARG A 192 -9.02 18.75 -14.36
CA ARG A 192 -9.24 18.90 -15.82
C ARG A 192 -8.85 20.27 -16.35
N ASP A 193 -8.94 21.27 -15.50
CA ASP A 193 -8.66 22.66 -15.79
C ASP A 193 -7.57 23.15 -14.83
N PHE A 194 -6.36 23.16 -15.36
CA PHE A 194 -5.19 23.64 -14.67
C PHE A 194 -5.26 25.14 -14.34
N GLU A 195 -5.89 25.96 -15.20
CA GLU A 195 -6.03 27.40 -14.98
C GLU A 195 -6.95 27.66 -13.79
N ALA A 196 -8.08 26.94 -13.72
CA ALA A 196 -8.99 27.00 -12.58
C ALA A 196 -8.30 26.57 -11.27
N PHE A 197 -7.42 25.57 -11.33
CA PHE A 197 -6.64 25.16 -10.16
C PHE A 197 -5.62 26.23 -9.73
N GLN A 198 -4.93 26.86 -10.68
CA GLN A 198 -4.00 27.95 -10.39
C GLN A 198 -4.71 29.17 -9.77
N GLU A 199 -5.87 29.56 -10.31
CA GLU A 199 -6.65 30.67 -9.77
C GLU A 199 -7.08 30.38 -8.32
N ALA A 200 -7.51 29.14 -8.05
CA ALA A 200 -7.87 28.72 -6.69
C ALA A 200 -6.67 28.76 -5.73
N LEU A 201 -5.47 28.39 -6.20
CA LEU A 201 -4.24 28.45 -5.42
C LEU A 201 -3.81 29.89 -5.12
N ASP A 202 -3.94 30.79 -6.08
CA ASP A 202 -3.62 32.21 -5.90
C ASP A 202 -4.60 32.87 -4.93
N ALA A 203 -5.89 32.55 -5.04
CA ALA A 203 -6.91 33.04 -4.12
C ALA A 203 -6.72 32.53 -2.67
N ASP A 204 -6.20 31.31 -2.47
CA ASP A 204 -5.87 30.75 -1.14
C ASP A 204 -4.55 31.35 -0.58
N GLY A 205 -3.66 31.81 -1.46
CA GLY A 205 -2.34 32.38 -1.13
C GLY A 205 -2.32 33.86 -0.72
N ASP A 206 -3.41 34.59 -0.93
CA ASP A 206 -3.54 36.03 -0.60
C ASP A 206 -3.77 36.32 0.90
N GLY A 207 -3.68 35.31 1.77
CA GLY A 207 -3.66 35.47 3.23
C GLY A 207 -2.28 35.91 3.74
N GLU A 208 -2.19 37.11 4.30
CA GLU A 208 -0.98 37.79 4.81
C GLU A 208 0.12 36.86 5.39
N GLY A 209 1.17 36.61 4.60
CA GLY A 209 2.42 36.02 5.08
C GLY A 209 3.44 35.75 3.97
N GLU A 210 4.67 36.25 4.11
CA GLU A 210 5.79 36.09 3.15
C GLU A 210 6.15 34.62 2.81
N GLY A 211 5.59 33.62 3.51
CA GLY A 211 5.74 32.19 3.23
C GLY A 211 4.77 31.61 2.19
N ALA A 212 3.67 32.31 1.86
CA ALA A 212 2.68 31.85 0.87
C ALA A 212 3.26 31.82 -0.56
N THR A 213 4.19 32.73 -0.87
CA THR A 213 4.77 32.90 -2.21
C THR A 213 5.66 31.72 -2.64
N TYR A 214 6.41 31.11 -1.73
CA TYR A 214 7.29 29.98 -2.07
C TYR A 214 6.49 28.68 -2.27
N VAL A 215 5.53 28.40 -1.37
CA VAL A 215 4.65 27.24 -1.50
C VAL A 215 3.78 27.37 -2.75
N GLY A 216 3.26 28.56 -3.06
CA GLY A 216 2.52 28.83 -4.30
C GLY A 216 3.36 28.60 -5.56
N ASN A 217 4.62 29.07 -5.58
CA ASN A 217 5.53 28.84 -6.72
C ASN A 217 5.89 27.37 -6.93
N LEU A 218 6.18 26.64 -5.85
CA LEU A 218 6.41 25.20 -5.91
C LEU A 218 5.16 24.48 -6.40
N THR A 219 4.01 24.82 -5.85
CA THR A 219 2.72 24.23 -6.20
C THR A 219 2.40 24.46 -7.68
N ARG A 220 2.63 25.66 -8.23
CA ARG A 220 2.50 25.93 -9.68
C ARG A 220 3.38 25.00 -10.53
N SER A 221 4.64 24.83 -10.12
CA SER A 221 5.60 24.00 -10.84
C SER A 221 5.20 22.51 -10.79
N MET A 222 4.75 22.05 -9.63
CA MET A 222 4.25 20.68 -9.45
C MET A 222 2.94 20.45 -10.17
N ALA A 223 2.03 21.41 -10.16
CA ALA A 223 0.74 21.30 -10.82
C ALA A 223 0.90 21.15 -12.35
N LEU A 224 1.89 21.83 -12.97
CA LEU A 224 2.19 21.64 -14.39
C LEU A 224 2.68 20.21 -14.68
N ALA A 225 3.50 19.65 -13.80
CA ALA A 225 3.94 18.26 -13.91
C ALA A 225 2.78 17.26 -13.69
N LEU A 226 1.80 17.64 -12.87
CA LEU A 226 0.64 16.81 -12.53
C LEU A 226 -0.49 16.90 -13.56
N ASP A 227 -0.53 17.91 -14.43
CA ASP A 227 -1.56 18.05 -15.47
C ASP A 227 -1.59 16.83 -16.41
N THR A 228 -0.43 16.43 -16.91
CA THR A 228 -0.27 15.18 -17.69
C THR A 228 -0.76 13.95 -16.92
N PHE A 229 -0.55 13.92 -15.60
CA PHE A 229 -0.95 12.81 -14.74
C PHE A 229 -2.47 12.80 -14.48
N TYR A 230 -3.10 13.96 -14.33
CA TYR A 230 -4.53 14.07 -14.06
C TYR A 230 -5.39 13.74 -15.27
N ALA A 231 -4.92 14.03 -16.49
CA ALA A 231 -5.66 13.78 -17.72
C ALA A 231 -6.07 12.30 -17.89
N ASP A 232 -5.18 11.38 -17.51
CA ASP A 232 -5.40 9.93 -17.66
C ASP A 232 -6.01 9.27 -16.41
N LEU A 233 -6.16 10.03 -15.31
CA LEU A 233 -6.58 9.47 -14.04
C LEU A 233 -8.10 9.24 -13.99
N LYS A 234 -8.50 7.98 -13.88
CA LYS A 234 -9.90 7.61 -13.64
C LYS A 234 -10.34 8.11 -12.27
N SER A 235 -11.39 8.93 -12.23
CA SER A 235 -11.91 9.48 -10.99
C SER A 235 -13.44 9.49 -10.96
N CYS A 236 -14.01 9.32 -9.76
CA CYS A 236 -15.46 9.41 -9.55
C CYS A 236 -15.81 9.94 -8.15
N GLY A 237 -16.98 10.53 -8.04
CA GLY A 237 -17.55 11.00 -6.78
C GLY A 237 -18.51 9.99 -6.19
N VAL A 238 -18.34 9.65 -4.90
CA VAL A 238 -19.20 8.69 -4.22
C VAL A 238 -19.63 9.18 -2.84
N SER A 239 -20.78 8.69 -2.40
CA SER A 239 -21.16 8.75 -0.99
C SER A 239 -21.30 7.33 -0.45
N ALA A 240 -20.40 6.94 0.44
CA ALA A 240 -20.53 5.69 1.19
C ALA A 240 -21.83 5.64 2.03
N HIS A 241 -22.37 6.79 2.43
CA HIS A 241 -23.57 6.90 3.24
C HIS A 241 -24.87 6.80 2.43
N THR A 242 -24.98 7.48 1.27
CA THR A 242 -26.21 7.44 0.45
C THR A 242 -26.16 6.36 -0.62
N GLY A 243 -24.96 5.99 -1.08
CA GLY A 243 -24.75 5.07 -2.22
C GLY A 243 -24.71 5.77 -3.58
N GLN A 244 -24.73 7.10 -3.62
CA GLN A 244 -24.53 7.86 -4.85
C GLN A 244 -23.15 7.55 -5.46
N GLY A 245 -23.10 7.46 -6.80
CA GLY A 245 -21.85 7.26 -7.56
C GLY A 245 -21.30 5.83 -7.59
N ILE A 246 -21.87 4.89 -6.84
CA ILE A 246 -21.37 3.50 -6.77
C ILE A 246 -21.49 2.77 -8.12
N ASP A 247 -22.55 3.03 -8.89
CA ASP A 247 -22.72 2.39 -10.20
C ASP A 247 -21.71 2.91 -11.23
N GLU A 248 -21.35 4.19 -11.16
CA GLU A 248 -20.30 4.77 -12.00
C GLU A 248 -18.92 4.22 -11.61
N PHE A 249 -18.65 4.12 -10.30
CA PHE A 249 -17.44 3.49 -9.78
C PHE A 249 -17.25 2.06 -10.34
N PHE A 250 -18.31 1.22 -10.34
CA PHE A 250 -18.18 -0.14 -10.88
C PHE A 250 -17.95 -0.20 -12.40
N LYS A 251 -18.42 0.80 -13.16
CA LYS A 251 -18.07 0.90 -14.59
C LYS A 251 -16.59 1.19 -14.76
N LEU A 252 -16.06 2.16 -14.01
CA LEU A 252 -14.62 2.48 -14.02
C LEU A 252 -13.76 1.29 -13.57
N VAL A 253 -14.25 0.48 -12.62
CA VAL A 253 -13.58 -0.77 -12.21
C VAL A 253 -13.52 -1.77 -13.35
N ASP A 254 -14.61 -1.95 -14.10
CA ASP A 254 -14.62 -2.86 -15.25
C ASP A 254 -13.65 -2.37 -16.34
N ASP A 255 -13.63 -1.06 -16.64
CA ASP A 255 -12.67 -0.45 -17.58
C ASP A 255 -11.22 -0.57 -17.10
N ALA A 256 -10.97 -0.44 -15.79
CA ALA A 256 -9.65 -0.62 -15.18
C ALA A 256 -9.19 -2.09 -15.17
N ALA A 257 -10.12 -3.04 -15.09
CA ALA A 257 -9.80 -4.46 -15.20
C ALA A 257 -9.37 -4.84 -16.63
N GLU A 258 -9.96 -4.20 -17.65
CA GLU A 258 -9.53 -4.36 -19.04
C GLU A 258 -8.12 -3.76 -19.27
N GLU A 259 -7.85 -2.59 -18.69
CA GLU A 259 -6.53 -1.96 -18.70
C GLU A 259 -5.46 -2.84 -18.03
N TYR A 260 -5.79 -3.47 -16.90
CA TYR A 260 -4.91 -4.43 -16.22
C TYR A 260 -4.48 -5.57 -17.17
N GLU A 261 -5.44 -6.18 -17.88
CA GLU A 261 -5.17 -7.32 -18.75
C GLU A 261 -4.35 -6.92 -19.99
N LYS A 262 -4.59 -5.71 -20.51
CA LYS A 262 -3.92 -5.21 -21.71
C LYS A 262 -2.50 -4.73 -21.45
N ASP A 263 -2.32 -3.89 -20.45
CA ASP A 263 -1.09 -3.13 -20.24
C ASP A 263 -0.25 -3.78 -19.13
N TYR A 264 -0.79 -3.88 -17.91
CA TYR A 264 -0.05 -4.39 -16.75
C TYR A 264 0.40 -5.84 -16.93
N LYS A 265 -0.52 -6.75 -17.29
CA LYS A 265 -0.22 -8.17 -17.42
C LYS A 265 0.78 -8.45 -18.53
N ALA A 266 0.70 -7.72 -19.64
CA ALA A 266 1.64 -7.84 -20.75
C ALA A 266 3.06 -7.40 -20.32
N ASP A 267 3.17 -6.26 -19.65
CA ASP A 267 4.44 -5.76 -19.12
C ASP A 267 5.01 -6.69 -18.04
N TRP A 268 4.15 -7.22 -17.16
CA TRP A 268 4.55 -8.17 -16.12
C TRP A 268 5.10 -9.47 -16.71
N LEU A 269 4.45 -10.03 -17.73
CA LEU A 269 4.92 -11.23 -18.43
C LEU A 269 6.26 -10.98 -19.14
N ARG A 270 6.44 -9.80 -19.76
CA ARG A 270 7.72 -9.42 -20.39
C ARG A 270 8.85 -9.36 -19.35
N MET A 271 8.65 -8.64 -18.26
CA MET A 271 9.63 -8.54 -17.18
C MET A 271 9.96 -9.90 -16.54
N ARG A 272 8.95 -10.77 -16.39
CA ARG A 272 9.14 -12.13 -15.85
C ARG A 272 9.97 -13.00 -16.79
N ALA A 273 9.77 -12.90 -18.10
CA ALA A 273 10.54 -13.64 -19.09
C ALA A 273 12.02 -13.20 -19.10
N GLU A 274 12.27 -11.89 -19.09
CA GLU A 274 13.63 -11.30 -19.03
C GLU A 274 14.40 -11.78 -17.79
N LYS A 275 13.76 -11.76 -16.61
CA LYS A 275 14.37 -12.24 -15.37
C LYS A 275 14.70 -13.73 -15.39
N LEU A 276 13.81 -14.55 -15.96
CA LEU A 276 14.03 -15.99 -16.07
C LEU A 276 15.21 -16.29 -17.02
N GLU A 277 15.36 -15.53 -18.10
CA GLU A 277 16.52 -15.62 -18.99
C GLU A 277 17.81 -15.19 -18.30
N GLU A 278 17.79 -14.11 -17.52
CA GLU A 278 18.95 -13.66 -16.76
C GLU A 278 19.38 -14.70 -15.70
N GLN A 279 18.43 -15.28 -14.98
CA GLN A 279 18.71 -16.37 -14.01
C GLN A 279 19.31 -17.59 -14.70
N ARG A 280 18.75 -18.03 -15.84
CA ARG A 280 19.32 -19.13 -16.63
C ARG A 280 20.74 -18.83 -17.08
N ARG A 281 21.00 -17.59 -17.51
CA ARG A 281 22.34 -17.15 -17.92
C ARG A 281 23.34 -17.18 -16.75
N LYS A 282 22.94 -16.69 -15.57
CA LYS A 282 23.75 -16.77 -14.33
C LYS A 282 24.03 -18.22 -13.95
N GLU A 283 23.04 -19.11 -13.99
CA GLU A 283 23.23 -20.54 -13.72
C GLU A 283 24.18 -21.23 -14.71
N GLU A 284 24.10 -20.87 -16.01
CA GLU A 284 25.01 -21.39 -17.03
C GLU A 284 26.46 -20.91 -16.84
N GLU A 285 26.65 -19.65 -16.43
CA GLU A 285 27.97 -19.10 -16.11
C GLU A 285 28.58 -19.76 -14.87
N LEU A 286 27.78 -20.00 -13.82
CA LEU A 286 28.19 -20.78 -12.64
C LEU A 286 28.60 -22.21 -13.01
N LYS A 287 27.82 -22.90 -13.86
CA LYS A 287 28.14 -24.26 -14.34
C LYS A 287 29.37 -24.33 -15.26
N LYS A 288 29.73 -23.22 -15.92
CA LYS A 288 30.96 -23.13 -16.74
C LYS A 288 32.19 -22.85 -15.88
N GLY A 289 32.07 -22.01 -14.84
CA GLY A 289 33.15 -21.72 -13.88
C GLY A 289 33.59 -22.93 -13.07
N ASP A 290 32.68 -23.86 -12.77
CA ASP A 290 32.97 -25.10 -12.02
C ASP A 290 33.73 -26.16 -12.84
N LYS A 291 33.86 -25.98 -14.16
CA LYS A 291 34.55 -26.92 -15.06
C LYS A 291 36.00 -26.51 -15.38
N SER A 292 36.47 -25.38 -14.85
CA SER A 292 37.78 -24.80 -15.19
C SER A 292 38.63 -24.47 -13.96
N ASP A 293 38.90 -25.44 -13.09
CA ASP A 293 40.18 -25.58 -12.38
C ASP A 293 40.15 -26.80 -11.43
N PRO A 294 41.02 -27.83 -11.57
CA PRO A 294 41.18 -28.85 -10.55
C PRO A 294 42.15 -28.46 -9.42
N ASP A 295 42.76 -27.26 -9.45
CA ASP A 295 43.90 -26.96 -8.59
C ASP A 295 43.95 -25.49 -8.13
N THR A 296 42.93 -25.04 -7.38
CA THR A 296 43.07 -23.85 -6.55
C THR A 296 42.37 -24.02 -5.20
N VAL A 297 43.09 -23.59 -4.16
CA VAL A 297 42.78 -23.69 -2.73
C VAL A 297 41.33 -23.29 -2.44
N ILE A 298 40.60 -24.19 -1.78
CA ILE A 298 39.23 -23.98 -1.29
C ILE A 298 39.22 -22.75 -0.37
N ASP A 299 38.76 -21.62 -0.92
CA ASP A 299 38.53 -20.40 -0.17
C ASP A 299 37.30 -20.62 0.74
N LYS A 300 37.53 -20.72 2.05
CA LYS A 300 36.52 -21.09 3.07
C LYS A 300 35.33 -20.13 3.16
N LYS A 301 35.32 -19.02 2.41
CA LYS A 301 34.19 -18.09 2.30
C LYS A 301 33.06 -18.56 1.39
N LYS A 302 33.24 -19.64 0.60
CA LYS A 302 32.17 -20.22 -0.25
C LYS A 302 31.38 -21.37 0.38
N LEU A 303 31.64 -21.70 1.64
CA LEU A 303 31.00 -22.81 2.38
C LEU A 303 29.73 -22.41 3.16
N ILE A 304 29.02 -21.39 2.69
CA ILE A 304 27.63 -21.18 3.12
C ILE A 304 26.77 -21.87 2.06
N ASP A 305 26.56 -23.17 2.26
CA ASP A 305 25.45 -23.86 1.63
C ASP A 305 24.15 -23.21 2.14
N GLU A 306 23.62 -22.25 1.37
CA GLU A 306 22.20 -21.94 1.44
C GLU A 306 21.47 -23.20 0.97
N VAL A 307 21.13 -24.06 1.93
CA VAL A 307 20.19 -25.15 1.74
C VAL A 307 18.95 -24.57 1.06
N ALA A 308 18.71 -24.99 -0.19
CA ALA A 308 17.52 -24.66 -0.96
C ALA A 308 16.27 -25.28 -0.31
N CYS A 309 15.84 -24.68 0.80
CA CYS A 309 14.57 -24.97 1.43
C CYS A 309 13.54 -23.97 0.89
N GLY A 310 12.89 -24.33 -0.22
CA GLY A 310 11.56 -23.82 -0.58
C GLY A 310 11.38 -22.30 -0.69
N ARG A 311 12.41 -21.54 -1.10
CA ARG A 311 12.37 -20.08 -1.28
C ARG A 311 12.10 -19.59 -2.71
N GLU A 312 11.78 -20.48 -3.65
CA GLU A 312 11.54 -20.10 -5.06
C GLU A 312 10.35 -19.13 -5.22
N LEU A 313 9.36 -19.18 -4.32
CA LEU A 313 8.22 -18.25 -4.32
C LEU A 313 8.51 -16.91 -3.66
N SER A 314 9.59 -16.77 -2.88
CA SER A 314 9.89 -15.52 -2.16
C SER A 314 10.76 -14.61 -3.00
N ASP A 315 11.82 -15.15 -3.61
CA ASP A 315 12.75 -14.38 -4.43
C ASP A 315 12.18 -14.00 -5.81
N MET A 316 11.12 -14.68 -6.26
CA MET A 316 10.40 -14.32 -7.49
C MET A 316 9.56 -13.03 -7.32
N TYR A 317 9.14 -12.69 -6.10
CA TYR A 317 8.31 -11.51 -5.81
C TYR A 317 9.12 -10.35 -5.19
N LEU A 318 10.18 -10.63 -4.42
CA LEU A 318 10.84 -9.60 -3.60
C LEU A 318 11.79 -8.63 -4.35
N LYS A 319 12.05 -8.81 -5.64
CA LYS A 319 12.97 -7.94 -6.40
C LYS A 319 12.24 -7.19 -7.50
N HIS A 320 11.71 -6.01 -7.18
CA HIS A 320 11.21 -5.06 -8.17
C HIS A 320 12.39 -4.24 -8.76
N PRO A 321 12.45 -4.00 -10.10
CA PRO A 321 13.54 -3.25 -10.74
C PRO A 321 13.62 -1.76 -10.34
N ALA A 322 12.59 -1.21 -9.69
CA ALA A 322 12.71 0.12 -9.05
C ALA A 322 13.70 0.13 -7.87
N ASN A 323 14.06 -1.04 -7.34
CA ASN A 323 15.14 -1.21 -6.37
C ASN A 323 16.51 -1.41 -7.04
N GLU A 324 16.58 -1.51 -8.38
CA GLU A 324 17.82 -1.68 -9.14
C GLU A 324 18.28 -0.38 -9.82
N SER A 325 17.46 0.68 -9.79
CA SER A 325 17.80 1.98 -10.41
C SER A 325 18.54 2.94 -9.48
N SER A 326 18.74 2.63 -8.20
CA SER A 326 19.69 3.37 -7.37
C SER A 326 21.00 2.60 -7.30
N SER A 327 21.91 2.90 -8.22
CA SER A 327 23.35 2.77 -7.96
C SER A 327 23.83 3.88 -6.99
N ASP A 328 22.96 4.29 -6.08
CA ASP A 328 23.38 5.11 -4.96
C ASP A 328 24.01 4.13 -4.01
N ASP A 329 25.34 4.12 -4.05
CA ASP A 329 26.21 3.76 -2.93
C ASP A 329 25.45 4.14 -1.66
N GLU A 330 24.84 3.16 -0.99
CA GLU A 330 24.17 3.40 0.29
C GLU A 330 25.22 4.06 1.15
N GLY A 331 25.08 5.38 1.31
CA GLY A 331 26.09 6.18 1.98
C GLY A 331 26.42 5.47 3.28
N GLU A 332 27.69 5.12 3.46
CA GLU A 332 28.18 4.51 4.70
C GLU A 332 27.45 5.22 5.85
N GLU A 333 26.58 4.49 6.55
CA GLU A 333 26.04 4.99 7.80
C GLU A 333 27.28 5.28 8.64
N THR A 334 27.58 6.57 8.75
CA THR A 334 28.57 7.03 9.71
C THR A 334 27.97 6.58 11.03
N ALA A 335 28.63 5.59 11.64
CA ALA A 335 28.21 5.01 12.91
C ALA A 335 27.71 6.16 13.79
N PRO A 336 26.50 6.06 14.37
CA PRO A 336 25.91 7.16 15.10
C PRO A 336 26.98 7.70 16.02
N GLN A 337 27.37 8.96 15.82
CA GLN A 337 28.21 9.62 16.81
C GLN A 337 27.49 9.40 18.11
N GLU A 338 28.14 8.68 19.04
CA GLU A 338 27.66 8.55 20.39
C GLU A 338 27.43 9.98 20.88
N THR A 339 26.18 10.41 20.87
CA THR A 339 25.78 11.60 21.59
C THR A 339 25.97 11.21 23.03
N ASP A 340 27.14 11.54 23.55
CA ASP A 340 27.49 11.38 24.95
C ASP A 340 26.54 12.30 25.71
N ASP A 341 25.37 11.74 26.06
CA ASP A 341 24.34 12.44 26.81
C ASP A 341 25.03 12.99 28.05
N LYS A 342 24.98 14.31 28.22
CA LYS A 342 25.66 14.95 29.35
C LYS A 342 25.16 14.27 30.63
N PRO A 343 26.05 13.91 31.57
CA PRO A 343 25.66 13.16 32.77
C PRO A 343 24.59 13.90 33.60
N GLU A 344 24.47 15.22 33.44
CA GLU A 344 23.42 16.06 34.02
C GLU A 344 22.03 15.76 33.45
N ASP A 345 21.90 15.55 32.14
CA ASP A 345 20.63 15.27 31.46
C ASP A 345 20.13 13.85 31.79
N VAL A 346 21.06 12.89 31.84
CA VAL A 346 20.77 11.52 32.30
C VAL A 346 20.33 11.51 33.77
N ALA A 347 20.99 12.29 34.63
CA ALA A 347 20.61 12.41 36.04
C ALA A 347 19.24 13.07 36.22
N ALA A 348 18.95 14.13 35.47
CA ALA A 348 17.65 14.80 35.48
C ALA A 348 16.52 13.86 35.03
N PHE A 349 16.77 13.06 33.98
CA PHE A 349 15.81 12.07 33.50
C PHE A 349 15.59 10.94 34.52
N GLN A 350 16.65 10.43 35.15
CA GLN A 350 16.53 9.42 36.20
C GLN A 350 15.80 9.96 37.45
N GLU A 351 16.02 11.22 37.81
CA GLU A 351 15.30 11.86 38.93
C GLU A 351 13.82 12.05 38.59
N PHE A 352 13.51 12.42 37.34
CA PHE A 352 12.14 12.49 36.84
C PHE A 352 11.42 11.14 36.93
N ILE A 353 12.06 10.05 36.48
CA ILE A 353 11.54 8.69 36.57
C ILE A 353 11.30 8.29 38.03
N ARG A 354 12.26 8.54 38.93
CA ARG A 354 12.10 8.24 40.36
C ARG A 354 10.96 9.01 41.00
N LYS A 355 10.70 10.25 40.57
CA LYS A 355 9.58 11.06 41.09
C LYS A 355 8.21 10.62 40.58
N HIS A 356 8.14 9.99 39.41
CA HIS A 356 6.85 9.73 38.72
C HIS A 356 6.48 8.25 38.61
N VAL A 357 7.40 7.31 38.86
CA VAL A 357 7.11 5.88 38.89
C VAL A 357 6.77 5.46 40.33
N LYS A 358 5.47 5.22 40.61
CA LYS A 358 5.05 4.55 41.85
C LYS A 358 5.40 3.05 41.75
N PRO A 359 6.00 2.44 42.78
CA PRO A 359 6.26 1.00 42.78
C PRO A 359 4.93 0.23 42.84
N ASN A 360 4.70 -0.66 41.87
CA ASN A 360 3.66 -1.68 41.94
C ASN A 360 4.02 -2.66 43.06
N ASN A 361 3.49 -2.45 44.26
CA ASN A 361 3.57 -3.44 45.34
C ASN A 361 2.68 -4.64 44.98
N THR A 362 3.31 -5.72 44.53
CA THR A 362 2.74 -7.08 44.59
C THR A 362 3.59 -7.90 45.55
N GLU A 363 3.30 -7.79 46.85
CA GLU A 363 3.70 -8.81 47.80
C GLU A 363 2.81 -10.04 47.57
N HIS A 364 3.30 -11.00 46.78
CA HIS A 364 2.92 -12.38 46.94
C HIS A 364 3.66 -12.93 48.18
N LYS A 365 2.94 -13.14 49.28
CA LYS A 365 3.34 -14.09 50.33
C LYS A 365 2.21 -15.10 50.52
N THR A 366 2.56 -16.34 50.15
CA THR A 366 2.11 -17.66 50.65
C THR A 366 0.71 -17.79 51.20
#